data_AF-A0A8T7EUP4-F1
#
_entry.id   AF-A0A8T7EUP4-F1
#
_cell.length_a   1.000
_cell.length_b   1.000
_cell.length_c   1.000
_cell.angle_alpha   90.00
_cell.angle_beta   90.00
_cell.angle_gamma   90.00
#
_symmetry.space_group_name_H-M   'P 1'
#
loop_
_entity.id
_entity.type
_entity.pdbx_description
1 polymer ?
#
loop_
_entity_poly.entity_id
_entity_poly.type
_entity_poly.pdbx_seq_one_letter_code
_entity_poly.pdbx_strand_id
1 'polypeptide(L)'
;MSAEDRLQLLLNQSALTGIDFVYVYASQDRLDVFFLRAPETLDVPLPGSLPRSAVRIENVRDANVPDVIITSVSWAVVDGRTVMRLDVVRPASFAPHRLTLTDPAAPSRIDPFFSSKVFSFQANCETGLDCEPDDRCRCPETYVDFPVDYSARDFHTFRQALLDYASQRYPQWLDRLEADVGVMLVEVMAALGDELAYSQDAISREAYLATASQRRSLRQLARRRLRAVRRPIGQHAPRYHMQSRRERRRPDRHAGERRGWRVHVRGRRRPVRHKRRLHRRFGA
;
A
#
# COMPACT_ATOMS: atom_id res chain seq x y z
N MET A 1 -17.90 -11.53 -5.31
CA MET A 1 -18.45 -10.51 -4.39
C MET A 1 -17.75 -9.22 -4.73
N SER A 2 -18.38 -8.37 -5.55
CA SER A 2 -17.88 -7.02 -5.80
C SER A 2 -17.72 -6.32 -4.46
N ALA A 3 -16.55 -5.75 -4.18
CA ALA A 3 -16.39 -4.92 -3.00
C ALA A 3 -17.43 -3.80 -3.09
N GLU A 4 -18.41 -3.80 -2.18
CA GLU A 4 -19.43 -2.76 -2.15
C GLU A 4 -18.74 -1.41 -1.97
N ASP A 5 -19.09 -0.46 -2.83
CA ASP A 5 -18.53 0.88 -2.79
C ASP A 5 -18.96 1.57 -1.49
N ARG A 6 -17.98 1.83 -0.61
CA ARG A 6 -18.20 2.45 0.71
C ARG A 6 -18.93 3.78 0.59
N LEU A 7 -18.68 4.55 -0.48
CA LEU A 7 -19.35 5.82 -0.71
C LEU A 7 -20.86 5.59 -0.92
N GLN A 8 -21.24 4.62 -1.74
CA GLN A 8 -22.64 4.26 -1.98
C GLN A 8 -23.34 3.78 -0.70
N LEU A 9 -22.65 2.98 0.12
CA LEU A 9 -23.18 2.54 1.42
C LEU A 9 -23.42 3.73 2.36
N LEU A 10 -22.48 4.69 2.42
CA LEU A 10 -22.62 5.91 3.23
C LEU A 10 -23.76 6.78 2.72
N LEU A 11 -23.89 6.92 1.40
CA LEU A 11 -24.97 7.65 0.74
C LEU A 11 -26.32 6.92 0.82
N ASN A 12 -26.44 5.72 1.38
CA ASN A 12 -27.72 4.98 1.51
C ASN A 12 -28.19 4.83 2.97
N GLN A 13 -27.51 5.48 3.93
CA GLN A 13 -27.85 5.46 5.35
C GLN A 13 -27.90 6.88 5.96
N SER A 14 -28.43 7.03 7.18
CA SER A 14 -28.62 8.29 7.91
C SER A 14 -27.94 8.36 9.29
N ALA A 15 -27.18 7.33 9.69
CA ALA A 15 -26.52 7.25 10.98
C ALA A 15 -25.20 8.05 11.05
N LEU A 16 -24.46 8.14 9.95
CA LEU A 16 -23.14 8.79 9.89
C LEU A 16 -22.92 9.61 8.61
N THR A 17 -21.96 10.53 8.63
CA THR A 17 -21.53 11.31 7.45
C THR A 17 -20.01 11.38 7.35
N GLY A 18 -19.51 12.06 6.33
CA GLY A 18 -18.08 12.30 6.12
C GLY A 18 -17.84 13.62 5.40
N ILE A 19 -16.58 14.06 5.39
CA ILE A 19 -16.15 15.26 4.67
C ILE A 19 -16.10 14.94 3.17
N ASP A 20 -16.82 15.74 2.39
CA ASP A 20 -16.80 15.69 0.92
C ASP A 20 -15.58 16.45 0.40
N PHE A 21 -15.59 17.77 0.59
CA PHE A 21 -14.48 18.67 0.27
C PHE A 21 -14.45 19.87 1.22
N VAL A 22 -13.34 20.62 1.18
CA VAL A 22 -13.14 21.86 1.94
C VAL A 22 -12.98 22.99 0.93
N TYR A 23 -13.85 23.99 1.02
CA TYR A 23 -13.75 25.21 0.23
C TYR A 23 -12.97 26.27 1.00
N VAL A 24 -12.01 26.91 0.34
CA VAL A 24 -11.16 27.96 0.92
C VAL A 24 -11.53 29.29 0.29
N TYR A 25 -11.95 30.26 1.11
CA TYR A 25 -12.24 31.61 0.63
C TYR A 25 -10.96 32.34 0.24
N ALA A 26 -11.08 33.35 -0.64
CA ALA A 26 -9.95 34.18 -1.09
C ALA A 26 -9.19 34.87 0.08
N SER A 27 -9.87 35.12 1.20
CA SER A 27 -9.27 35.66 2.42
C SER A 27 -8.38 34.65 3.16
N GLN A 28 -8.45 33.35 2.86
CA GLN A 28 -7.67 32.24 3.44
C GLN A 28 -7.72 32.13 4.98
N ASP A 29 -8.63 32.87 5.62
CA ASP A 29 -8.94 32.82 7.04
C ASP A 29 -10.33 32.20 7.28
N ARG A 30 -11.08 31.92 6.21
CA ARG A 30 -12.40 31.29 6.25
C ARG A 30 -12.45 30.05 5.37
N LEU A 31 -13.02 28.98 5.91
CA LEU A 31 -13.19 27.70 5.27
C LEU A 31 -14.63 27.23 5.42
N ASP A 32 -15.21 26.69 4.36
CA ASP A 32 -16.49 25.97 4.43
C ASP A 32 -16.24 24.48 4.18
N VAL A 33 -16.60 23.64 5.14
CA VAL A 33 -16.49 22.18 5.05
C VAL A 33 -17.83 21.61 4.59
N PHE A 34 -17.79 20.94 3.44
CA PHE A 34 -18.94 20.27 2.86
C PHE A 34 -18.96 18.80 3.29
N PHE A 35 -20.17 18.27 3.45
CA PHE A 35 -20.41 16.89 3.88
C PHE A 35 -21.04 16.06 2.77
N LEU A 36 -20.68 14.76 2.74
CA LEU A 36 -21.21 13.78 1.79
C LEU A 36 -22.73 13.62 1.95
N ARG A 37 -23.19 13.61 3.21
CA ARG A 37 -24.60 13.62 3.60
C ARG A 37 -24.90 14.91 4.35
N ALA A 38 -26.05 15.52 4.07
CA ALA A 38 -26.47 16.74 4.73
C ALA A 38 -26.51 16.53 6.26
N PRO A 39 -25.77 17.34 7.04
CA PRO A 39 -25.50 17.09 8.46
C PRO A 39 -26.75 17.17 9.35
N GLU A 40 -27.81 17.83 8.86
CA GLU A 40 -29.13 17.95 9.49
C GLU A 40 -30.06 16.75 9.24
N THR A 41 -29.81 15.98 8.18
CA THR A 41 -30.64 14.82 7.80
C THR A 41 -30.22 13.52 8.50
N LEU A 42 -29.23 13.61 9.38
CA LEU A 42 -28.76 12.48 10.18
C LEU A 42 -29.72 12.19 11.34
N ASP A 43 -29.77 10.93 11.78
CA ASP A 43 -30.59 10.50 12.93
C ASP A 43 -30.29 11.35 14.18
N VAL A 44 -29.02 11.74 14.32
CA VAL A 44 -28.56 12.77 15.27
C VAL A 44 -27.94 13.90 14.45
N PRO A 45 -28.56 15.09 14.38
CA PRO A 45 -28.04 16.23 13.63
C PRO A 45 -26.68 16.71 14.15
N LEU A 46 -25.72 16.94 13.25
CA LEU A 46 -24.41 17.53 13.61
C LEU A 46 -24.48 19.00 14.03
N PRO A 47 -25.33 19.85 13.39
CA PRO A 47 -25.43 21.26 13.76
C PRO A 47 -25.78 21.45 15.24
N GLY A 48 -25.04 22.33 15.91
CA GLY A 48 -25.23 22.63 17.34
C GLY A 48 -24.61 21.64 18.33
N SER A 49 -24.21 20.43 17.89
CA SER A 49 -23.62 19.39 18.76
C SER A 49 -22.09 19.34 18.75
N LEU A 50 -21.44 19.82 17.67
CA LEU A 50 -19.99 19.69 17.50
C LEU A 50 -19.23 20.84 18.17
N PRO A 51 -18.38 20.57 19.18
CA PRO A 51 -17.52 21.60 19.76
C PRO A 51 -16.36 21.94 18.82
N ARG A 52 -15.72 23.09 19.04
CA ARG A 52 -14.48 23.47 18.33
C ARG A 52 -13.38 22.41 18.43
N SER A 53 -13.28 21.70 19.57
CA SER A 53 -12.31 20.63 19.78
C SER A 53 -12.52 19.41 18.89
N ALA A 54 -13.67 19.31 18.21
CA ALA A 54 -13.93 18.25 17.25
C ALA A 54 -13.17 18.43 15.93
N VAL A 55 -12.69 19.64 15.64
CA VAL A 55 -11.98 19.97 14.41
C VAL A 55 -10.50 20.16 14.70
N ARG A 56 -9.65 19.52 13.90
CA ARG A 56 -8.21 19.72 13.94
C ARG A 56 -7.67 19.95 12.53
N ILE A 57 -6.76 20.91 12.37
CA ILE A 57 -6.13 21.21 11.08
C ILE A 57 -4.62 21.14 11.25
N GLU A 58 -3.99 20.17 10.59
CA GLU A 58 -2.58 19.83 10.76
C GLU A 58 -1.79 20.04 9.48
N ASN A 59 -0.50 20.36 9.61
CA ASN A 59 0.41 20.37 8.46
C ASN A 59 0.76 18.93 8.05
N VAL A 60 0.55 18.57 6.79
CA VAL A 60 0.80 17.20 6.30
C VAL A 60 2.29 16.90 6.13
N ARG A 61 3.12 17.93 5.91
CA ARG A 61 4.55 17.77 5.60
C ARG A 61 5.43 17.78 6.85
N ASP A 62 5.07 18.57 7.85
CA ASP A 62 5.88 18.75 9.06
C ASP A 62 5.00 18.70 10.31
N ALA A 63 5.10 17.61 11.06
CA ALA A 63 4.35 17.38 12.29
C ALA A 63 4.83 18.24 13.48
N ASN A 64 5.97 18.93 13.37
CA ASN A 64 6.45 19.83 14.41
C ASN A 64 5.84 21.25 14.29
N VAL A 65 5.18 21.54 13.17
CA VAL A 65 4.47 22.80 12.99
C VAL A 65 3.18 22.73 13.80
N PRO A 66 2.87 23.75 14.63
CA PRO A 66 1.64 23.77 15.41
C PRO A 66 0.41 23.76 14.51
N ASP A 67 -0.66 23.15 15.00
CA ASP A 67 -1.95 23.12 14.32
C ASP A 67 -2.47 24.52 14.03
N VAL A 68 -3.27 24.63 12.98
CA VAL A 68 -3.92 25.89 12.64
C VAL A 68 -4.96 26.24 13.71
N ILE A 69 -4.90 27.47 14.20
CA ILE A 69 -5.79 27.95 15.27
C ILE A 69 -7.17 28.27 14.66
N ILE A 70 -8.20 27.55 15.08
CA ILE A 70 -9.58 27.75 14.61
C ILE A 70 -10.30 28.77 15.49
N THR A 71 -10.43 30.03 15.12
CA THR A 71 -11.07 31.07 15.95
C THR A 71 -12.54 30.78 16.23
N SER A 72 -13.30 30.37 15.21
CA SER A 72 -14.75 30.17 15.31
C SER A 72 -15.20 28.91 14.56
N VAL A 73 -16.32 28.34 15.01
CA VAL A 73 -17.04 27.27 14.32
C VAL A 73 -18.51 27.66 14.29
N SER A 74 -19.08 27.75 13.09
CA SER A 74 -20.48 28.07 12.88
C SER A 74 -21.06 27.20 11.76
N TRP A 75 -22.39 27.26 11.59
CA TRP A 75 -23.09 26.55 10.53
C TRP A 75 -23.73 27.58 9.60
N ALA A 76 -23.62 27.34 8.30
CA ALA A 76 -24.18 28.20 7.27
C ALA A 76 -24.82 27.35 6.17
N VAL A 77 -25.66 27.98 5.34
CA VAL A 77 -26.19 27.36 4.12
C VAL A 77 -25.54 28.06 2.93
N VAL A 78 -24.87 27.29 2.09
CA VAL A 78 -24.22 27.77 0.85
C VAL A 78 -24.72 26.91 -0.30
N ASP A 79 -25.26 27.53 -1.34
CA ASP A 79 -25.85 26.86 -2.50
C ASP A 79 -26.88 25.77 -2.13
N GLY A 80 -27.68 26.04 -1.09
CA GLY A 80 -28.71 25.11 -0.60
C GLY A 80 -28.17 23.89 0.16
N ARG A 81 -26.86 23.81 0.43
CA ARG A 81 -26.24 22.77 1.28
C ARG A 81 -25.82 23.37 2.62
N THR A 82 -26.12 22.67 3.71
CA THR A 82 -25.63 23.02 5.05
C THR A 82 -24.16 22.66 5.20
N VAL A 83 -23.34 23.67 5.50
CA VAL A 83 -21.89 23.60 5.62
C VAL A 83 -21.42 23.99 7.01
N MET A 84 -20.30 23.43 7.44
CA MET A 84 -19.62 23.85 8.65
C MET A 84 -18.59 24.93 8.29
N ARG A 85 -18.83 26.14 8.77
CA ARG A 85 -17.99 27.31 8.54
C ARG A 85 -16.97 27.46 9.67
N LEU A 86 -15.71 27.54 9.29
CA LEU A 86 -14.57 27.73 10.18
C LEU A 86 -13.90 29.06 9.88
N ASP A 87 -13.75 29.91 10.90
CA ASP A 87 -12.81 31.02 10.84
C ASP A 87 -11.52 30.58 11.54
N VAL A 88 -10.36 30.81 10.90
CA VAL A 88 -9.05 30.34 11.34
C VAL A 88 -8.02 31.46 11.27
N VAL A 89 -6.98 31.39 12.09
CA VAL A 89 -5.80 32.24 11.94
C VAL A 89 -5.01 31.76 10.74
N ARG A 90 -4.88 32.59 9.70
CA ARG A 90 -4.20 32.25 8.45
C ARG A 90 -2.80 31.68 8.72
N PRO A 91 -2.49 30.43 8.31
CA PRO A 91 -1.16 29.88 8.47
C PRO A 91 -0.19 30.48 7.44
N ALA A 92 1.03 30.80 7.87
CA ALA A 92 2.11 31.28 7.00
C ALA A 92 2.82 30.14 6.25
N SER A 93 2.06 29.17 5.72
CA SER A 93 2.61 27.97 5.07
C SER A 93 1.89 27.67 3.77
N PHE A 94 2.66 27.29 2.75
CA PHE A 94 2.18 26.78 1.45
C PHE A 94 2.01 25.25 1.44
N ALA A 95 2.24 24.60 2.58
CA ALA A 95 2.11 23.15 2.69
C ALA A 95 0.63 22.73 2.61
N PRO A 96 0.34 21.53 2.09
CA PRO A 96 -0.99 20.95 2.23
C PRO A 96 -1.31 20.71 3.71
N HIS A 97 -2.54 21.00 4.10
CA HIS A 97 -3.06 20.79 5.44
C HIS A 97 -4.11 19.69 5.44
N ARG A 98 -4.23 18.95 6.54
CA ARG A 98 -5.26 17.95 6.75
C ARG A 98 -6.26 18.48 7.77
N LEU A 99 -7.51 18.64 7.34
CA LEU A 99 -8.64 18.82 8.26
C LEU A 99 -9.11 17.45 8.71
N THR A 100 -9.22 17.25 10.02
CA THR A 100 -9.75 16.04 10.65
C THR A 100 -10.93 16.44 11.53
N LEU A 101 -12.03 15.73 11.38
CA LEU A 101 -13.24 15.90 12.18
C LEU A 101 -13.48 14.65 13.02
N THR A 102 -13.55 14.82 14.32
CA THR A 102 -13.80 13.75 15.29
C THR A 102 -14.82 14.24 16.31
N ASP A 103 -15.97 13.57 16.43
CA ASP A 103 -16.94 13.90 17.47
C ASP A 103 -16.53 13.19 18.78
N PRO A 104 -16.09 13.92 19.82
CA PRO A 104 -15.68 13.31 21.08
C PRO A 104 -16.86 12.73 21.88
N ALA A 105 -18.08 13.23 21.67
CA ALA A 105 -19.27 12.74 22.35
C ALA A 105 -19.84 11.48 21.69
N ALA A 106 -19.70 11.38 20.36
CA ALA A 106 -20.21 10.24 19.59
C ALA A 106 -19.29 9.92 18.38
N PRO A 107 -18.19 9.18 18.59
CA PRO A 107 -17.16 8.93 17.56
C PRO A 107 -17.65 8.21 16.30
N SER A 108 -18.77 7.49 16.40
CA SER A 108 -19.35 6.70 15.29
C SER A 108 -20.21 7.52 14.33
N ARG A 109 -20.46 8.81 14.60
CA ARG A 109 -21.27 9.69 13.73
C ARG A 109 -20.53 10.18 12.49
N ILE A 110 -19.21 10.05 12.48
CA ILE A 110 -18.37 10.41 11.36
C ILE A 110 -17.69 9.13 10.87
N ASP A 111 -17.78 8.88 9.57
CA ASP A 111 -17.12 7.75 8.96
C ASP A 111 -15.59 7.87 9.15
N PRO A 112 -14.91 6.88 9.74
CA PRO A 112 -13.47 6.97 9.97
C PRO A 112 -12.66 7.19 8.68
N PHE A 113 -13.11 6.68 7.54
CA PHE A 113 -12.44 6.83 6.25
C PHE A 113 -12.63 8.25 5.68
N PHE A 114 -13.81 8.83 5.84
CA PHE A 114 -14.14 10.19 5.39
C PHE A 114 -14.04 11.25 6.51
N SER A 115 -13.36 10.92 7.62
CA SER A 115 -13.17 11.81 8.77
C SER A 115 -12.11 12.89 8.53
N SER A 116 -11.27 12.73 7.50
CA SER A 116 -10.23 13.71 7.16
C SER A 116 -10.16 14.02 5.68
N LYS A 117 -9.80 15.27 5.36
CA LYS A 117 -9.57 15.73 3.99
C LYS A 117 -8.32 16.59 3.92
N VAL A 118 -7.51 16.39 2.89
CA VAL A 118 -6.33 17.21 2.61
C VAL A 118 -6.73 18.36 1.69
N PHE A 119 -6.32 19.58 2.02
CA PHE A 119 -6.60 20.79 1.26
C PHE A 119 -5.41 21.78 1.35
N SER A 120 -5.45 22.85 0.57
CA SER A 120 -4.44 23.91 0.56
C SER A 120 -5.08 25.27 0.81
N PHE A 121 -4.47 26.12 1.65
CA PHE A 121 -4.94 27.49 1.88
C PHE A 121 -4.79 28.39 0.65
N GLN A 122 -3.95 27.99 -0.30
CA GLN A 122 -3.72 28.72 -1.54
C GLN A 122 -4.55 28.19 -2.72
N ALA A 123 -5.54 27.33 -2.46
CA ALA A 123 -6.36 26.71 -3.51
C ALA A 123 -7.11 27.71 -4.41
N ASN A 124 -7.42 28.91 -3.89
CA ASN A 124 -8.12 29.97 -4.63
C ASN A 124 -7.24 31.21 -4.85
N CYS A 125 -5.92 31.08 -4.75
CA CYS A 125 -5.02 32.13 -5.23
C CYS A 125 -5.06 32.16 -6.75
N GLU A 126 -5.13 33.36 -7.33
CA GLU A 126 -4.81 33.56 -8.74
C GLU A 126 -3.39 33.04 -8.95
N THR A 127 -3.29 31.84 -9.55
CA THR A 127 -2.03 31.41 -10.10
C THR A 127 -1.78 32.37 -11.25
N GLY A 128 -0.79 33.26 -11.15
CA GLY A 128 -0.32 34.09 -12.27
C GLY A 128 0.32 33.26 -13.40
N LEU A 129 -0.17 32.03 -13.56
CA LEU A 129 0.06 31.12 -14.65
C LEU A 129 -1.16 31.30 -15.56
N ASP A 130 -0.93 31.88 -16.73
CA ASP A 130 -1.87 31.88 -17.84
C ASP A 130 -2.10 30.42 -18.25
N CYS A 131 -3.02 29.75 -17.54
CA CYS A 131 -3.46 28.42 -17.90
C CYS A 131 -4.30 28.55 -19.17
N GLU A 132 -3.65 28.43 -20.34
CA GLU A 132 -4.36 28.08 -21.57
C GLU A 132 -5.20 26.83 -21.26
N PRO A 133 -6.53 26.84 -21.48
CA PRO A 133 -7.37 25.70 -21.19
C PRO A 133 -6.77 24.47 -21.87
N ASP A 134 -6.37 23.49 -21.07
CA ASP A 134 -5.76 22.27 -21.59
C ASP A 134 -6.83 21.39 -22.23
N ASP A 135 -7.14 21.67 -23.51
CA ASP A 135 -7.95 20.79 -24.36
C ASP A 135 -7.28 19.42 -24.57
N ARG A 136 -6.04 19.22 -24.09
CA ARG A 136 -5.31 17.94 -24.18
C ARG A 136 -5.74 16.94 -23.10
N CYS A 137 -6.56 17.35 -22.14
CA CYS A 137 -7.17 16.43 -21.17
C CYS A 137 -8.42 15.71 -21.72
N ARG A 138 -8.47 15.47 -23.04
CA ARG A 138 -9.37 14.48 -23.63
C ARG A 138 -8.56 13.21 -23.86
N CYS A 139 -8.46 12.38 -22.84
CA CYS A 139 -7.98 11.01 -23.03
C CYS A 139 -8.84 10.37 -24.13
N PRO A 140 -8.25 9.88 -25.23
CA PRO A 140 -9.04 9.20 -26.25
C PRO A 140 -9.78 8.03 -25.59
N GLU A 141 -11.11 8.00 -25.73
CA GLU A 141 -11.99 6.97 -25.14
C GLU A 141 -11.64 5.56 -25.65
N THR A 142 -10.95 5.49 -26.79
CA THR A 142 -10.54 4.26 -27.45
C THR A 142 -9.03 4.11 -27.39
N TYR A 143 -8.56 3.14 -26.60
CA TYR A 143 -7.17 2.68 -26.65
C TYR A 143 -6.98 1.94 -27.98
N VAL A 144 -6.27 2.55 -28.93
CA VAL A 144 -5.89 1.85 -30.16
C VAL A 144 -4.72 0.95 -29.80
N ASP A 145 -5.01 -0.33 -29.61
CA ASP A 145 -4.01 -1.36 -29.39
C ASP A 145 -3.43 -1.81 -30.73
N PHE A 146 -2.11 -1.82 -30.83
CA PHE A 146 -1.40 -2.27 -32.02
C PHE A 146 -0.79 -3.64 -31.71
N PRO A 147 -0.95 -4.64 -32.59
CA PRO A 147 -0.38 -5.96 -32.35
C PRO A 147 1.15 -5.86 -32.22
N VAL A 148 1.66 -6.26 -31.04
CA VAL A 148 3.10 -6.36 -30.75
C VAL A 148 3.47 -7.83 -30.65
N ASP A 149 4.55 -8.24 -31.33
CA ASP A 149 5.12 -9.57 -31.16
C ASP A 149 5.95 -9.66 -29.88
N TYR A 150 5.38 -10.30 -28.86
CA TYR A 150 6.05 -10.53 -27.57
C TYR A 150 7.03 -11.70 -27.58
N SER A 151 7.17 -12.41 -28.69
CA SER A 151 8.15 -13.50 -28.83
C SER A 151 9.55 -13.00 -29.20
N ALA A 152 9.70 -11.72 -29.55
CA ALA A 152 10.98 -11.10 -29.85
C ALA A 152 11.95 -11.22 -28.66
N ARG A 153 13.19 -11.63 -28.96
CA ARG A 153 14.22 -11.92 -27.95
C ARG A 153 15.64 -11.52 -28.35
N ASP A 154 15.87 -11.20 -29.62
CA ASP A 154 17.16 -10.79 -30.15
C ASP A 154 17.07 -9.43 -30.86
N PHE A 155 18.22 -8.83 -31.16
CA PHE A 155 18.27 -7.52 -31.82
C PHE A 155 17.40 -7.44 -33.08
N HIS A 156 17.47 -8.44 -33.95
CA HIS A 156 16.77 -8.41 -35.24
C HIS A 156 15.25 -8.50 -35.07
N THR A 157 14.78 -9.40 -34.19
CA THR A 157 13.35 -9.56 -33.88
C THR A 157 12.80 -8.36 -33.14
N PHE A 158 13.55 -7.74 -32.23
CA PHE A 158 13.14 -6.48 -31.59
C PHE A 158 13.08 -5.33 -32.58
N ARG A 159 14.09 -5.18 -33.45
CA ARG A 159 14.11 -4.15 -34.49
C ARG A 159 12.89 -4.29 -35.40
N GLN A 160 12.58 -5.52 -35.83
CA GLN A 160 11.41 -5.79 -36.65
C GLN A 160 10.10 -5.45 -35.92
N ALA A 161 9.90 -5.94 -34.70
CA ALA A 161 8.69 -5.67 -33.92
C ALA A 161 8.46 -4.16 -33.69
N LEU A 162 9.53 -3.40 -33.44
CA LEU A 162 9.46 -1.95 -33.27
C LEU A 162 9.12 -1.22 -34.58
N LEU A 163 9.69 -1.64 -35.72
CA LEU A 163 9.36 -1.07 -37.02
C LEU A 163 7.92 -1.39 -37.43
N ASP A 164 7.47 -2.62 -37.20
CA ASP A 164 6.10 -3.07 -37.48
C ASP A 164 5.08 -2.27 -36.65
N TYR A 165 5.37 -2.08 -35.35
CA TYR A 165 4.57 -1.21 -34.48
C TYR A 165 4.56 0.23 -34.98
N ALA A 166 5.72 0.79 -35.33
CA ALA A 166 5.84 2.16 -35.78
C ALA A 166 5.12 2.41 -37.12
N SER A 167 5.10 1.43 -38.02
CA SER A 167 4.38 1.52 -39.30
C SER A 167 2.87 1.70 -39.11
N GLN A 168 2.31 1.05 -38.09
CA GLN A 168 0.87 1.13 -37.78
C GLN A 168 0.53 2.36 -36.95
N ARG A 169 1.38 2.70 -35.96
CA ARG A 169 1.15 3.81 -35.03
C ARG A 169 1.43 5.18 -35.65
N TYR A 170 2.41 5.25 -36.55
CA TYR A 170 2.93 6.48 -37.17
C TYR A 170 3.00 6.31 -38.70
N PRO A 171 1.85 6.18 -39.39
CA PRO A 171 1.82 5.95 -40.85
C PRO A 171 2.43 7.11 -41.66
N GLN A 172 2.52 8.31 -41.07
CA GLN A 172 3.18 9.47 -41.68
C GLN A 172 4.71 9.38 -41.71
N TRP A 173 5.31 8.49 -40.90
CA TRP A 173 6.75 8.29 -40.89
C TRP A 173 7.14 7.28 -41.99
N LEU A 174 7.47 7.83 -43.16
CA LEU A 174 7.76 7.09 -44.38
C LEU A 174 9.25 6.75 -44.56
N ASP A 175 10.15 7.51 -43.93
CA ASP A 175 11.58 7.28 -44.08
C ASP A 175 12.02 6.02 -43.32
N ARG A 176 12.65 5.09 -44.03
CA ARG A 176 13.17 3.82 -43.50
C ARG A 176 14.62 3.60 -43.90
N LEU A 177 15.29 4.68 -44.32
CA LEU A 177 16.72 4.67 -44.60
C LEU A 177 17.50 4.40 -43.31
N GLU A 178 18.63 3.74 -43.43
CA GLU A 178 19.52 3.45 -42.30
C GLU A 178 20.05 4.74 -41.64
N ALA A 179 20.12 5.83 -42.40
CA ALA A 179 20.53 7.14 -41.90
C ALA A 179 19.41 7.93 -41.20
N ASP A 180 18.17 7.41 -41.14
CA ASP A 180 17.07 8.08 -40.48
C ASP A 180 17.21 8.02 -38.95
N VAL A 181 16.89 9.14 -38.29
CA VAL A 181 17.00 9.26 -36.83
C VAL A 181 16.02 8.32 -36.14
N GLY A 182 14.83 8.10 -36.72
CA GLY A 182 13.85 7.16 -36.19
C GLY A 182 14.36 5.72 -36.25
N VAL A 183 15.01 5.33 -37.36
CA VAL A 183 15.63 4.00 -37.50
C VAL A 183 16.79 3.83 -36.51
N MET A 184 17.65 4.84 -36.37
CA MET A 184 18.73 4.83 -35.38
C MET A 184 18.20 4.61 -33.95
N LEU A 185 17.11 5.30 -33.57
CA LEU A 185 16.52 5.12 -32.25
C LEU A 185 15.95 3.70 -32.07
N VAL A 186 15.28 3.17 -33.08
CA VAL A 186 14.78 1.79 -33.07
C VAL A 186 15.93 0.80 -32.88
N GLU A 187 17.07 1.00 -33.53
CA GLU A 187 18.24 0.13 -33.41
C GLU A 187 18.88 0.22 -32.02
N VAL A 188 19.02 1.41 -31.45
CA VAL A 188 19.50 1.58 -30.06
C VAL A 188 18.58 0.87 -29.07
N MET A 189 17.26 1.01 -29.24
CA MET A 189 16.28 0.34 -28.39
C MET A 189 16.30 -1.18 -28.57
N ALA A 190 16.48 -1.68 -29.79
CA ALA A 190 16.61 -3.10 -30.08
C ALA A 190 17.88 -3.69 -29.44
N ALA A 191 19.01 -2.97 -29.50
CA ALA A 191 20.26 -3.39 -28.87
C ALA A 191 20.14 -3.45 -27.34
N LEU A 192 19.50 -2.45 -26.73
CA LEU A 192 19.21 -2.48 -25.29
C LEU A 192 18.24 -3.63 -24.94
N GLY A 193 17.23 -3.88 -25.77
CA GLY A 193 16.28 -4.96 -25.60
C GLY A 193 16.94 -6.34 -25.59
N ASP A 194 17.88 -6.57 -26.50
CA ASP A 194 18.67 -7.81 -26.59
C ASP A 194 19.49 -8.05 -25.31
N GLU A 195 20.21 -7.04 -24.83
CA GLU A 195 20.99 -7.13 -23.58
C GLU A 195 20.11 -7.41 -22.35
N LEU A 196 18.92 -6.80 -22.30
CA LEU A 196 17.95 -7.05 -21.23
C LEU A 196 17.34 -8.45 -21.33
N ALA A 197 17.02 -8.92 -22.53
CA ALA A 197 16.50 -10.26 -22.77
C ALA A 197 17.53 -11.33 -22.36
N TYR A 198 18.78 -11.15 -22.76
CA TYR A 198 19.90 -12.00 -22.32
C TYR A 198 20.03 -12.02 -20.79
N SER A 199 19.97 -10.86 -20.15
CA SER A 199 20.06 -10.73 -18.69
C SER A 199 18.91 -11.46 -17.98
N GLN A 200 17.68 -11.34 -18.49
CA GLN A 200 16.51 -12.04 -17.95
C GLN A 200 16.66 -13.56 -18.05
N ASP A 201 17.12 -14.06 -19.19
CA ASP A 201 17.31 -15.50 -19.39
C ASP A 201 18.45 -16.05 -18.52
N ALA A 202 19.54 -15.28 -18.38
CA ALA A 202 20.63 -15.62 -17.46
C ALA A 202 20.15 -15.70 -16.00
N ILE A 203 19.36 -14.72 -15.55
CA ILE A 203 18.78 -14.72 -14.19
C ILE A 203 17.81 -15.89 -14.02
N SER A 204 16.97 -16.16 -15.01
CA SER A 204 15.99 -17.25 -15.00
C SER A 204 16.67 -18.61 -14.85
N ARG A 205 17.75 -18.87 -15.59
CA ARG A 205 18.55 -20.10 -15.47
C ARG A 205 19.15 -20.26 -14.07
N GLU A 206 19.57 -19.18 -13.43
CA GLU A 206 20.16 -19.21 -12.08
C GLU A 206 19.12 -19.35 -10.95
N ALA A 207 17.82 -19.20 -11.25
CA ALA A 207 16.75 -19.25 -10.24
C ALA A 207 16.40 -20.67 -9.76
N TYR A 208 16.71 -21.71 -10.55
CA TYR A 208 16.33 -23.09 -10.24
C TYR A 208 17.55 -23.98 -10.01
N LEU A 209 17.47 -24.87 -9.02
CA LEU A 209 18.59 -25.79 -8.69
C LEU A 209 19.01 -26.69 -9.85
N ALA A 210 18.07 -27.05 -10.73
CA ALA A 210 18.33 -27.92 -11.87
C ALA A 210 19.07 -27.21 -13.01
N THR A 211 18.90 -25.89 -13.15
CA THR A 211 19.44 -25.09 -14.28
C THR A 211 20.56 -24.16 -13.85
N ALA A 212 20.73 -23.89 -12.55
CA ALA A 212 21.73 -22.95 -12.05
C ALA A 212 23.16 -23.46 -12.30
N SER A 213 23.97 -22.63 -12.94
CA SER A 213 25.37 -22.93 -13.26
C SER A 213 26.32 -22.35 -12.22
N GLN A 214 25.97 -21.23 -11.58
CA GLN A 214 26.85 -20.55 -10.64
C GLN A 214 26.82 -21.20 -9.25
N ARG A 215 28.01 -21.48 -8.72
CA ARG A 215 28.17 -22.05 -7.36
C ARG A 215 27.52 -21.20 -6.27
N ARG A 216 27.50 -19.87 -6.44
CA ARG A 216 26.86 -18.95 -5.48
C ARG A 216 25.35 -19.16 -5.45
N SER A 217 24.70 -19.20 -6.62
CA SER A 217 23.26 -19.45 -6.79
C SER A 217 22.85 -20.80 -6.22
N LEU A 218 23.56 -21.88 -6.59
CA LEU A 218 23.31 -23.23 -6.06
C LEU A 218 23.38 -23.29 -4.53
N ARG A 219 24.41 -22.70 -3.93
CA ARG A 219 24.56 -22.64 -2.47
C ARG A 219 23.41 -21.86 -1.81
N GLN A 220 22.99 -20.75 -2.40
CA GLN A 220 21.90 -19.94 -1.88
C GLN A 220 20.56 -20.67 -1.97
N LEU A 221 20.26 -21.28 -3.11
CA LEU A 221 19.05 -22.06 -3.35
C LEU A 221 18.98 -23.29 -2.43
N ALA A 222 20.07 -24.04 -2.29
CA ALA A 222 20.15 -25.21 -1.39
C ALA A 222 19.93 -24.82 0.07
N ARG A 223 20.54 -23.70 0.52
CA ARG A 223 20.33 -23.16 1.87
C ARG A 223 18.87 -22.77 2.11
N ARG A 224 18.23 -22.10 1.15
CA ARG A 224 16.81 -21.72 1.24
C ARG A 224 15.92 -22.96 1.36
N ARG A 225 16.15 -23.98 0.55
CA ARG A 225 15.37 -25.23 0.57
C ARG A 225 15.53 -26.00 1.88
N LEU A 226 16.77 -26.19 2.35
CA LEU A 226 17.05 -26.89 3.61
C LEU A 226 16.47 -26.17 4.83
N ARG A 227 16.48 -24.82 4.85
CA ARG A 227 15.84 -24.04 5.92
C ARG A 227 14.32 -24.21 5.94
N ALA A 228 13.68 -24.29 4.77
CA ALA A 228 12.24 -24.54 4.67
C ALA A 228 11.86 -25.93 5.20
N VAL A 229 12.65 -26.97 4.87
CA VAL A 229 12.46 -28.35 5.36
C VAL A 229 12.66 -28.47 6.87
N ARG A 230 13.49 -27.60 7.47
CA ARG A 230 13.81 -27.63 8.90
C ARG A 230 12.77 -26.95 9.79
N ARG A 231 11.61 -26.52 9.25
CA ARG A 231 10.47 -26.13 10.10
C ARG A 231 9.93 -27.38 10.80
N PRO A 232 9.85 -27.40 12.15
CA PRO A 232 9.42 -28.59 12.87
C PRO A 232 7.96 -28.90 12.54
N ILE A 233 7.74 -30.06 11.92
CA ILE A 233 6.44 -30.72 11.88
C ILE A 233 6.15 -31.14 13.33
N GLY A 234 5.22 -30.46 14.00
CA GLY A 234 4.64 -30.89 15.27
C GLY A 234 4.88 -29.97 16.48
N GLN A 235 4.08 -28.90 16.60
CA GLN A 235 3.73 -28.30 17.90
C GLN A 235 2.21 -28.27 18.16
N HIS A 236 1.45 -29.10 17.44
CA HIS A 236 0.05 -29.36 17.78
C HIS A 236 -0.12 -30.84 18.13
N ALA A 237 0.38 -31.24 19.30
CA ALA A 237 -0.16 -32.39 20.00
C ALA A 237 -1.38 -31.89 20.78
N PRO A 238 -2.63 -32.29 20.46
CA PRO A 238 -3.76 -31.94 21.29
C PRO A 238 -3.56 -32.54 22.69
N ARG A 239 -3.51 -31.67 23.70
CA ARG A 239 -3.55 -32.07 25.11
C ARG A 239 -4.91 -32.69 25.38
N TYR A 240 -5.00 -34.02 25.30
CA TYR A 240 -6.10 -34.74 25.94
C TYR A 240 -5.93 -34.60 27.46
N HIS A 241 -6.73 -33.73 28.07
CA HIS A 241 -6.94 -33.73 29.52
C HIS A 241 -7.71 -35.01 29.87
N MET A 242 -6.99 -36.07 30.23
CA MET A 242 -7.59 -37.21 30.93
C MET A 242 -7.99 -36.73 32.34
N GLN A 243 -9.26 -36.35 32.51
CA GLN A 243 -9.89 -36.27 33.82
C GLN A 243 -9.97 -37.68 34.40
N SER A 244 -9.14 -37.95 35.40
CA SER A 244 -9.18 -39.20 36.16
C SER A 244 -10.44 -39.24 37.01
N ARG A 245 -11.51 -39.84 36.46
CA ARG A 245 -12.69 -40.24 37.23
C ARG A 245 -12.26 -41.35 38.19
N ARG A 246 -12.12 -41.00 39.48
CA ARG A 246 -11.91 -41.95 40.58
C ARG A 246 -13.19 -42.78 40.76
N GLU A 247 -13.32 -43.86 40.00
CA GLU A 247 -14.36 -44.87 40.22
C GLU A 247 -13.82 -45.90 41.23
N ARG A 248 -14.40 -45.93 42.44
CA ARG A 248 -14.11 -46.93 43.47
C ARG A 248 -14.66 -48.29 43.02
N ARG A 249 -13.81 -49.32 42.83
CA ARG A 249 -14.22 -50.73 42.95
C ARG A 249 -13.15 -51.56 43.64
N ARG A 250 -13.65 -52.42 44.54
CA ARG A 250 -12.97 -53.35 45.45
C ARG A 250 -12.22 -54.47 44.70
N PRO A 251 -11.27 -55.16 45.34
CA PRO A 251 -10.30 -56.02 44.67
C PRO A 251 -10.87 -57.42 44.43
N ASP A 252 -10.47 -58.04 43.32
CA ASP A 252 -10.48 -59.49 43.22
C ASP A 252 -9.24 -60.03 42.53
N ARG A 253 -8.84 -61.20 43.00
CA ARG A 253 -7.57 -61.90 42.78
C ARG A 253 -7.47 -62.44 41.35
N HIS A 254 -6.28 -62.39 40.74
CA HIS A 254 -5.45 -63.57 40.46
C HIS A 254 -4.23 -63.24 39.59
N ALA A 255 -3.18 -64.01 39.87
CA ALA A 255 -1.82 -63.93 39.37
C ALA A 255 -1.68 -64.23 37.87
N GLY A 256 -0.65 -63.65 37.24
CA GLY A 256 -0.33 -63.85 35.84
C GLY A 256 0.98 -63.17 35.44
N GLU A 257 2.07 -63.77 35.88
CA GLU A 257 3.47 -63.48 35.56
C GLU A 257 3.73 -63.32 34.05
N ARG A 258 4.51 -62.30 33.63
CA ARG A 258 5.78 -62.48 32.86
C ARG A 258 6.42 -61.17 32.36
N ARG A 259 7.61 -60.94 32.93
CA ARG A 259 8.91 -60.61 32.30
C ARG A 259 9.00 -59.35 31.45
N GLY A 260 9.61 -58.33 32.06
CA GLY A 260 10.21 -57.20 31.37
C GLY A 260 11.52 -57.55 30.68
N TRP A 261 11.81 -56.83 29.61
CA TRP A 261 13.15 -56.57 29.12
C TRP A 261 13.36 -55.07 29.07
N ARG A 262 14.36 -54.61 29.84
CA ARG A 262 14.77 -53.22 29.95
C ARG A 262 16.05 -53.09 29.12
N VAL A 263 16.01 -52.36 28.01
CA VAL A 263 17.23 -51.99 27.25
C VAL A 263 17.50 -50.51 27.48
N HIS A 264 18.62 -50.25 28.16
CA HIS A 264 19.18 -48.92 28.36
C HIS A 264 19.95 -48.48 27.11
N VAL A 265 19.66 -47.27 26.59
CA VAL A 265 20.54 -46.56 25.67
C VAL A 265 21.00 -45.26 26.32
N ARG A 266 22.31 -45.19 26.61
CA ARG A 266 23.03 -44.05 27.19
C ARG A 266 23.21 -42.93 26.14
N GLY A 267 22.68 -41.75 26.39
CA GLY A 267 23.00 -40.53 25.63
C GLY A 267 24.17 -39.75 26.23
N ARG A 268 25.31 -39.67 25.52
CA ARG A 268 26.44 -38.77 25.86
C ARG A 268 26.11 -37.35 25.41
N ARG A 269 26.04 -36.38 26.35
CA ARG A 269 26.06 -34.93 26.06
C ARG A 269 27.51 -34.44 26.04
N ARG A 270 27.91 -33.69 25.02
CA ARG A 270 29.15 -32.86 25.00
C ARG A 270 28.79 -31.40 25.26
N PRO A 271 29.58 -30.65 26.06
CA PRO A 271 29.30 -29.24 26.35
C PRO A 271 29.87 -28.27 25.30
N VAL A 272 29.17 -27.14 25.14
CA VAL A 272 29.48 -26.02 24.26
C VAL A 272 30.54 -25.11 24.90
N ARG A 273 31.62 -24.77 24.18
CA ARG A 273 32.65 -23.80 24.59
C ARG A 273 32.34 -22.42 23.99
N HIS A 274 32.12 -21.43 24.86
CA HIS A 274 32.13 -20.00 24.52
C HIS A 274 33.55 -19.54 24.12
N LYS A 275 33.70 -18.86 22.98
CA LYS A 275 34.91 -18.08 22.66
C LYS A 275 34.64 -16.59 22.85
N ARG A 276 35.40 -15.99 23.78
CA ARG A 276 35.49 -14.54 24.01
C ARG A 276 36.16 -13.85 22.83
N ARG A 277 35.64 -12.67 22.46
CA ARG A 277 36.27 -11.69 21.56
C ARG A 277 37.48 -11.06 22.25
N LEU A 278 38.58 -10.88 21.51
CA LEU A 278 39.73 -10.07 21.90
C LEU A 278 39.96 -9.03 20.80
N HIS A 279 39.89 -7.76 21.20
CA HIS A 279 40.30 -6.61 20.42
C HIS A 279 41.82 -6.66 20.17
N ARG A 280 42.25 -6.27 18.97
CA ARG A 280 43.59 -5.69 18.75
C ARG A 280 43.45 -4.46 17.85
N ARG A 281 43.70 -3.30 18.46
CA ARG A 281 44.32 -2.13 17.81
C ARG A 281 45.75 -2.50 17.45
N PHE A 282 46.25 -2.01 16.32
CA PHE A 282 47.59 -1.43 16.19
C PHE A 282 47.61 -0.62 14.90
N GLY A 283 48.01 0.64 15.02
CA GLY A 283 48.46 1.47 13.91
C GLY A 283 49.98 1.47 13.84
N ALA A 284 50.48 1.61 12.62
CA ALA A 284 51.61 2.42 12.16
C ALA A 284 51.50 2.42 10.64
#